data_AF-A0A134AHN2-F1
#
_entry.id   AF-A0A134AHN2-F1
#
_cell.length_a   1.000
_cell.length_b   1.000
_cell.length_c   1.000
_cell.angle_alpha   90.00
_cell.angle_beta   90.00
_cell.angle_gamma   90.00
#
_symmetry.space_group_name_H-M   'P 1'
#
loop_
_entity.id
_entity.type
_entity.pdbx_description
1 polymer ?
#
loop_
_entity_poly.entity_id
_entity_poly.type
_entity_poly.pdbx_seq_one_letter_code
_entity_poly.pdbx_strand_id
1 'polypeptide(L)'
;IDGNDISKYSTKELAYFRRRKVGLIYQFYNLIPNLTVRHNIELPLKLDKRKIDQDEFSDIVKKLGIESKLDSFPSELSGGQQQRVAIARSLIYNPSIILADEPTGNLDRKNSKEIIEIFKYFNRTLKQT
;
A
#
# COMPACT_ATOMS: atom_id res chain seq x y z
N ILE A 1 2.43 4.29 19.73
CA ILE A 1 1.57 3.72 18.66
C ILE A 1 0.95 2.44 19.19
N ASP A 2 -0.37 2.25 19.07
CA ASP A 2 -1.11 1.14 19.71
C ASP A 2 -0.79 1.02 21.22
N GLY A 3 -0.62 2.14 21.94
CA GLY A 3 -0.25 2.15 23.36
C GLY A 3 1.24 1.88 23.69
N ASN A 4 2.09 1.62 22.68
CA ASN A 4 3.52 1.34 22.87
C ASN A 4 4.41 2.56 22.62
N ASP A 5 5.43 2.76 23.46
CA ASP A 5 6.51 3.73 23.27
C ASP A 5 7.61 3.15 22.37
N ILE A 6 7.53 3.48 21.09
CA ILE A 6 8.45 2.97 20.07
C ILE A 6 9.87 3.53 20.19
N SER A 7 10.09 4.59 20.99
CA SER A 7 11.43 5.17 21.19
C SER A 7 12.38 4.22 21.93
N LYS A 8 11.82 3.25 22.66
CA LYS A 8 12.55 2.25 23.45
C LYS A 8 12.85 0.97 22.67
N TYR A 9 12.37 0.86 21.44
CA TYR A 9 12.54 -0.35 20.64
C TYR A 9 13.98 -0.47 20.15
N SER A 10 14.52 -1.68 20.22
CA SER A 10 15.75 -2.05 19.52
C SER A 10 15.60 -1.93 18.00
N THR A 11 16.71 -1.88 17.28
CA THR A 11 16.72 -1.85 15.81
C THR A 11 15.90 -2.99 15.19
N LYS A 12 15.93 -4.17 15.80
CA LYS A 12 15.17 -5.35 15.36
C LYS A 12 13.67 -5.14 15.56
N GLU A 13 13.26 -4.64 16.72
CA GLU A 13 11.85 -4.34 17.02
C GLU A 13 11.29 -3.23 16.14
N LEU A 14 12.08 -2.19 15.88
CA LEU A 14 11.72 -1.12 14.95
C LEU A 14 11.53 -1.65 13.52
N ALA A 15 12.35 -2.62 13.08
CA ALA A 15 12.19 -3.25 11.78
C ALA A 15 10.88 -4.04 11.67
N TYR A 16 10.52 -4.81 12.70
CA TYR A 16 9.22 -5.51 12.75
C TYR A 16 8.05 -4.53 12.82
N PHE A 17 8.18 -3.48 13.62
CA PHE A 17 7.17 -2.43 13.74
C PHE A 17 6.89 -1.80 12.37
N ARG A 18 7.92 -1.31 11.67
CA ARG A 18 7.76 -0.73 10.32
C ARG A 18 7.12 -1.72 9.34
N ARG A 19 7.59 -2.96 9.32
CA ARG A 19 7.10 -3.99 8.39
C ARG A 19 5.63 -4.34 8.60
N ARG A 20 5.13 -4.26 9.84
CA ARG A 20 3.78 -4.77 10.19
C ARG A 20 2.76 -3.69 10.48
N LYS A 21 3.19 -2.49 10.84
CA LYS A 21 2.33 -1.44 11.38
C LYS A 21 2.32 -0.15 10.58
N VAL A 22 3.28 0.05 9.66
CA VAL A 22 3.45 1.30 8.92
C VAL A 22 3.37 1.07 7.42
N GLY A 23 2.26 1.48 6.82
CA GLY A 23 2.07 1.64 5.39
C GLY A 23 2.89 2.80 4.85
N LEU A 24 3.64 2.61 3.76
CA LEU A 24 4.41 3.67 3.11
C LEU A 24 3.97 3.84 1.67
N ILE A 25 3.70 5.08 1.27
CA ILE A 25 3.40 5.48 -0.10
C ILE A 25 4.34 6.64 -0.46
N TYR A 26 5.13 6.46 -1.52
CA TYR A 26 6.14 7.41 -1.99
C TYR A 26 5.65 8.19 -3.21
N GLN A 27 6.18 9.40 -3.40
CA GLN A 27 5.90 10.27 -4.55
C GLN A 27 6.15 9.60 -5.92
N PHE A 28 7.17 8.74 -6.02
CA PHE A 28 7.53 8.00 -7.25
C PHE A 28 7.06 6.54 -7.27
N TYR A 29 6.05 6.18 -6.46
CA TYR A 29 5.44 4.84 -6.32
C TYR A 29 6.36 3.75 -5.73
N ASN A 30 7.66 3.82 -6.03
CA ASN A 30 8.72 2.90 -5.63
C ASN A 30 8.34 1.42 -5.86
N LEU A 31 7.75 1.13 -7.01
CA LEU A 31 7.42 -0.23 -7.44
C LEU A 31 8.68 -0.93 -7.94
N ILE A 32 8.80 -2.23 -7.69
CA ILE A 32 9.92 -3.03 -8.19
C ILE A 32 9.63 -3.34 -9.67
N PRO A 33 10.43 -2.84 -10.62
CA PRO A 33 10.11 -2.86 -12.04
C PRO A 33 10.04 -4.27 -12.64
N ASN A 34 10.80 -5.20 -12.07
CA ASN A 34 10.87 -6.60 -12.55
C ASN A 34 9.85 -7.52 -11.86
N LEU A 35 8.94 -6.97 -11.06
CA LEU A 35 7.84 -7.71 -10.44
C LEU A 35 6.53 -7.28 -11.07
N THR A 36 5.61 -8.23 -11.27
CA THR A 36 4.24 -7.91 -11.68
C THR A 36 3.53 -7.08 -10.62
N VAL A 37 2.40 -6.48 -10.97
CA VAL A 37 1.53 -5.76 -10.02
C VAL A 37 1.17 -6.64 -8.83
N ARG A 38 0.72 -7.87 -9.08
CA ARG A 38 0.43 -8.86 -8.03
C ARG A 38 1.62 -9.03 -7.09
N HIS A 39 2.81 -9.28 -7.63
CA HIS A 39 4.00 -9.50 -6.83
C HIS A 39 4.44 -8.27 -6.05
N ASN A 40 4.29 -7.07 -6.62
CA ASN A 40 4.53 -5.82 -5.91
C ASN A 40 3.61 -5.69 -4.69
N ILE A 41 2.31 -5.98 -4.86
CA ILE A 41 1.32 -5.90 -3.78
C ILE A 41 1.62 -6.95 -2.70
N GLU A 42 1.90 -8.19 -3.08
CA GLU A 42 2.13 -9.31 -2.14
C GLU A 42 3.46 -9.22 -1.37
N LEU A 43 4.41 -8.40 -1.83
CA LEU A 43 5.78 -8.36 -1.33
C LEU A 43 5.89 -8.18 0.19
N PRO A 44 5.17 -7.25 0.86
CA PRO A 44 5.29 -7.05 2.31
C PRO A 44 4.93 -8.30 3.11
N LEU A 45 3.88 -9.02 2.69
CA LEU A 45 3.44 -10.25 3.35
C LEU A 45 4.45 -11.39 3.11
N LYS A 46 4.98 -11.53 1.89
CA LYS A 46 6.01 -12.53 1.56
C LYS A 46 7.28 -12.33 2.38
N LEU A 47 7.73 -11.08 2.55
CA LEU A 47 8.90 -10.75 3.36
C LEU A 47 8.70 -11.06 4.85
N ASP A 48 7.46 -11.03 5.34
CA ASP A 48 7.09 -11.41 6.72
C ASP A 48 6.65 -12.88 6.86
N LYS A 49 6.75 -13.68 5.78
CA LYS A 49 6.28 -15.08 5.70
C LYS A 49 4.82 -15.26 6.14
N ARG A 50 3.98 -14.25 5.90
CA ARG A 50 2.54 -14.29 6.20
C ARG A 50 1.78 -14.84 5.00
N LYS A 51 0.69 -15.56 5.29
CA LYS A 51 -0.27 -15.96 4.25
C LYS A 51 -1.03 -14.73 3.76
N ILE A 52 -1.31 -14.71 2.46
CA ILE A 52 -2.14 -13.68 1.83
C ILE A 52 -3.59 -14.13 1.97
N ASP A 53 -4.40 -13.29 2.60
CA ASP A 53 -5.85 -13.42 2.55
C ASP A 53 -6.32 -13.06 1.13
N GLN A 54 -6.86 -14.06 0.42
CA GLN A 54 -7.24 -13.89 -0.98
C GLN A 54 -8.50 -13.05 -1.13
N ASP A 55 -9.40 -13.09 -0.15
CA ASP A 55 -10.63 -12.30 -0.16
C ASP A 55 -10.28 -10.83 0.04
N GLU A 56 -9.41 -10.53 1.02
CA GLU A 56 -8.89 -9.18 1.23
C GLU A 56 -8.12 -8.66 0.02
N PHE A 57 -7.24 -9.49 -0.56
CA PHE A 57 -6.48 -9.12 -1.76
C PHE A 57 -7.43 -8.76 -2.91
N SER A 58 -8.41 -9.62 -3.19
CA SER A 58 -9.40 -9.41 -4.25
C SER A 58 -10.21 -8.13 -4.03
N ASP A 59 -10.65 -7.90 -2.79
CA ASP A 59 -11.38 -6.70 -2.40
C ASP A 59 -10.59 -5.42 -2.65
N ILE A 60 -9.31 -5.40 -2.24
CA ILE A 60 -8.42 -4.25 -2.41
C ILE A 60 -8.22 -3.95 -3.89
N VAL A 61 -7.85 -4.95 -4.70
CA VAL A 61 -7.52 -4.72 -6.12
C VAL A 61 -8.73 -4.35 -6.95
N LYS A 62 -9.91 -4.87 -6.59
CA LYS A 62 -11.19 -4.52 -7.22
C LYS A 62 -11.62 -3.09 -6.87
N LYS A 63 -11.56 -2.70 -5.59
CA LYS A 63 -11.87 -1.33 -5.15
C LYS A 63 -10.95 -0.29 -5.76
N LEU A 64 -9.69 -0.64 -5.97
CA LEU A 64 -8.70 0.20 -6.64
C LEU A 64 -8.79 0.13 -8.17
N GLY A 65 -9.59 -0.77 -8.75
CA GLY A 65 -9.77 -0.90 -10.20
C GLY A 65 -8.49 -1.32 -10.93
N ILE A 66 -7.66 -2.15 -10.28
CA ILE A 66 -6.38 -2.66 -10.82
C ILE A 66 -6.36 -4.18 -11.02
N GLU A 67 -7.50 -4.85 -10.81
CA GLU A 67 -7.65 -6.31 -10.96
C GLU A 67 -7.23 -6.80 -12.36
N SER A 68 -7.61 -6.08 -13.42
CA SER A 68 -7.26 -6.45 -14.80
C SER A 68 -5.78 -6.20 -15.16
N LYS A 69 -4.97 -5.74 -14.21
CA LYS A 69 -3.56 -5.37 -14.40
C LYS A 69 -2.61 -6.18 -13.52
N LEU A 70 -3.11 -7.20 -12.82
CA LEU A 70 -2.32 -7.98 -11.85
C LEU A 70 -1.07 -8.63 -12.45
N ASP A 71 -1.13 -9.03 -13.71
CA ASP A 71 -0.02 -9.69 -14.41
C ASP A 71 0.86 -8.71 -15.19
N SER A 72 0.50 -7.43 -15.24
CA SER A 72 1.30 -6.39 -15.88
C SER A 72 2.52 -6.00 -15.02
N PHE A 73 3.55 -5.49 -15.67
CA PHE A 73 4.70 -4.85 -15.05
C PHE A 73 4.45 -3.34 -14.83
N PRO A 74 5.14 -2.69 -13.86
CA PRO A 74 5.00 -1.25 -13.62
C PRO A 74 5.18 -0.37 -14.86
N SER A 75 6.06 -0.75 -15.79
CA SER A 75 6.30 -0.04 -17.05
C SER A 75 5.09 0.00 -17.99
N GLU A 76 4.10 -0.89 -17.78
CA GLU A 76 2.89 -0.99 -18.60
C GLU A 76 1.70 -0.21 -17.99
N LEU A 77 1.93 0.48 -16.87
CA LEU A 77 0.90 1.18 -16.12
C LEU A 77 1.03 2.70 -16.26
N SER A 78 -0.12 3.38 -16.32
CA SER A 78 -0.16 4.83 -16.15
C SER A 78 0.29 5.24 -14.73
N GLY A 79 0.71 6.50 -14.55
CA GLY A 79 1.10 7.00 -13.22
C GLY A 79 0.00 6.82 -12.16
N GLY A 80 -1.25 7.09 -12.51
CA GLY A 80 -2.39 6.83 -11.63
C GLY A 80 -2.56 5.35 -11.28
N GLN A 81 -2.35 4.44 -12.23
CA GLN A 81 -2.37 3.00 -11.96
C GLN A 81 -1.21 2.59 -11.04
N GLN A 82 0.01 3.09 -11.29
CA GLN A 82 1.16 2.82 -10.41
C GLN A 82 0.91 3.32 -8.98
N GLN A 83 0.29 4.48 -8.81
CA GLN A 83 -0.11 4.99 -7.50
C GLN A 83 -1.09 4.04 -6.80
N ARG A 84 -2.11 3.56 -7.51
CA ARG A 84 -3.08 2.61 -6.95
C ARG A 84 -2.43 1.28 -6.56
N VAL A 85 -1.44 0.81 -7.32
CA VAL A 85 -0.64 -0.36 -6.94
C VAL A 85 0.19 -0.09 -5.68
N ALA A 86 0.79 1.09 -5.55
CA ALA A 86 1.52 1.48 -4.34
C ALA A 86 0.62 1.56 -3.11
N ILE A 87 -0.63 2.05 -3.27
CA ILE A 87 -1.66 2.05 -2.23
C ILE A 87 -2.09 0.62 -1.88
N ALA A 88 -2.35 -0.24 -2.86
CA ALA A 88 -2.69 -1.64 -2.61
C ALA A 88 -1.60 -2.34 -1.79
N ARG A 89 -0.33 -2.12 -2.16
CA ARG A 89 0.84 -2.66 -1.46
C ARG A 89 0.96 -2.15 -0.02
N SER A 90 0.59 -0.90 0.26
CA SER A 90 0.64 -0.37 1.63
C SER A 90 -0.51 -0.90 2.50
N LEU A 91 -1.65 -1.24 1.90
CA LEU A 91 -2.86 -1.68 2.61
C LEU A 91 -2.88 -3.18 2.93
N ILE A 92 -2.31 -4.04 2.07
CA ILE A 92 -2.52 -5.50 2.07
C ILE A 92 -2.18 -6.24 3.37
N TYR A 93 -1.42 -5.61 4.28
CA TYR A 93 -1.03 -6.22 5.55
C TYR A 93 -1.73 -5.59 6.76
N ASN A 94 -2.76 -4.78 6.50
CA ASN A 94 -3.54 -4.03 7.47
C ASN A 94 -2.64 -3.22 8.42
N PRO A 95 -1.89 -2.22 7.90
CA PRO A 95 -1.08 -1.36 8.76
C PRO A 95 -1.96 -0.60 9.75
N SER A 96 -1.41 -0.19 10.89
CA SER A 96 -2.11 0.70 11.83
C SER A 96 -2.09 2.16 11.35
N ILE A 97 -1.05 2.56 10.61
CA ILE A 97 -0.82 3.92 10.12
C ILE A 97 -0.34 3.87 8.67
N ILE A 98 -0.81 4.81 7.84
CA ILE A 98 -0.28 5.02 6.48
C ILE A 98 0.42 6.37 6.43
N LEU A 99 1.70 6.36 6.07
CA LEU A 99 2.47 7.56 5.74
C LEU A 99 2.51 7.70 4.23
N ALA A 100 1.99 8.83 3.75
CA ALA A 100 1.93 9.14 2.33
C ALA A 100 2.74 10.42 2.06
N ASP A 101 3.85 10.26 1.33
CA ASP A 101 4.72 11.35 0.91
C ASP A 101 4.28 11.86 -0.46
N GLU A 102 3.72 13.08 -0.48
CA GLU A 102 3.10 13.74 -1.64
C GLU A 102 2.26 12.80 -2.55
N PRO A 103 1.24 12.10 -2.01
CA PRO A 103 0.52 11.04 -2.75
C PRO A 103 -0.28 11.54 -3.96
N THR A 104 -0.38 12.86 -4.13
CA THR A 104 -1.10 13.50 -5.23
C THR A 104 -0.21 14.38 -6.11
N GLY A 105 1.09 14.53 -5.80
CA GLY A 105 1.97 15.50 -6.46
C GLY A 105 2.18 15.24 -7.95
N ASN A 106 2.17 13.96 -8.35
CA ASN A 106 2.36 13.52 -9.73
C ASN A 106 1.04 13.17 -10.46
N LEU A 107 -0.12 13.54 -9.90
CA LEU A 107 -1.43 13.17 -10.45
C LEU A 107 -2.20 14.39 -10.94
N ASP A 108 -2.99 14.20 -11.99
CA ASP A 108 -3.98 15.20 -12.40
C ASP A 108 -5.10 15.33 -11.35
N ARG A 109 -5.81 16.46 -11.39
CA ARG A 109 -6.84 16.84 -10.41
C ARG A 109 -7.95 15.78 -10.24
N LYS A 110 -8.29 15.02 -11.28
CA LYS A 110 -9.31 13.96 -11.19
C LYS A 110 -8.76 12.77 -10.43
N ASN A 111 -7.57 12.31 -10.80
CA ASN A 111 -6.87 11.22 -10.13
C ASN A 111 -6.58 11.56 -8.65
N SER A 112 -6.14 12.79 -8.33
CA SER A 112 -5.91 13.20 -6.94
C SER A 112 -7.17 13.07 -6.08
N LYS A 113 -8.34 13.45 -6.60
CA LYS A 113 -9.62 13.30 -5.87
C LYS A 113 -9.97 11.84 -5.63
N GLU A 114 -9.80 10.99 -6.64
CA GLU A 114 -10.08 9.56 -6.52
C GLU A 114 -9.19 8.90 -5.45
N ILE A 115 -7.89 9.25 -5.42
CA ILE A 115 -6.96 8.76 -4.39
C ILE A 115 -7.37 9.22 -2.97
N ILE A 116 -7.79 10.47 -2.80
CA ILE A 116 -8.26 10.99 -1.50
C ILE A 116 -9.51 10.21 -1.04
N GLU A 117 -10.47 9.94 -1.92
CA GLU A 117 -11.67 9.19 -1.58
C GLU A 117 -11.36 7.73 -1.23
N ILE A 118 -10.40 7.12 -1.91
CA ILE A 118 -9.85 5.80 -1.55
C ILE A 118 -9.30 5.82 -0.12
N PHE A 119 -8.47 6.80 0.25
CA PHE A 119 -7.94 6.90 1.60
C PHE A 119 -9.03 7.07 2.65
N LYS A 120 -10.02 7.95 2.40
CA LYS A 120 -11.17 8.13 3.31
C LYS A 120 -11.96 6.84 3.50
N TYR A 121 -12.17 6.09 2.42
CA TYR A 121 -12.87 4.80 2.48
C TYR A 121 -12.11 3.80 3.36
N PHE A 122 -10.80 3.64 3.16
CA PHE A 122 -10.00 2.72 3.94
C PHE A 122 -9.85 3.16 5.41
N ASN A 123 -9.72 4.46 5.68
CA ASN A 123 -9.74 5.00 7.04
C ASN A 123 -11.04 4.64 7.79
N ARG A 124 -12.20 4.79 7.14
CA ARG A 124 -13.51 4.43 7.73
C ARG A 124 -13.69 2.93 7.92
N THR A 125 -13.18 2.14 7.00
CA THR A 125 -13.38 0.67 6.98
C THR A 125 -12.40 -0.06 7.90
N LEU A 126 -11.13 0.34 7.89
CA LEU A 126 -10.03 -0.35 8.58
C LEU A 126 -9.63 0.35 9.90
N LYS A 127 -10.24 1.49 10.25
CA LYS A 127 -9.89 2.31 11.43
C LYS A 127 -8.40 2.69 11.50
N GLN A 128 -7.76 2.78 10.35
CA GLN A 128 -6.37 3.19 10.21
C GLN A 128 -6.28 4.69 10.43
N THR A 129 -5.31 5.15 11.23
CA THR A 129 -5.08 6.59 11.45
C THR A 129 -4.12 7.13 10.41
#